data_AF-A0A2V8QL95-F1
#
_entry.id   AF-A0A2V8QL95-F1
#
_cell.length_a   1.000
_cell.length_b   1.000
_cell.length_c   1.000
_cell.angle_alpha   90.00
_cell.angle_beta   90.00
_cell.angle_gamma   90.00
#
_symmetry.space_group_name_H-M   'P 1'
#
loop_
_entity.id
_entity.type
_entity.pdbx_description
1 polymer ?
#
loop_
_entity_poly.entity_id
_entity_poly.type
_entity_poly.pdbx_seq_one_letter_code
_entity_poly.pdbx_strand_id
1 'polypeptide(L)' 'IDLEALAGRLRAAGEVKVNPYLVRLRAGEYELNVFEHARAIVRGTDDVGLARSLYARYVGT' A
#
# COMPACT_ATOMS: atom_id res chain seq x y z
N ILE A 1 5.61 -4.36 11.24
CA ILE A 1 4.53 -4.63 10.27
C ILE A 1 4.91 -5.89 9.52
N ASP A 2 4.04 -6.91 9.50
CA ASP A 2 4.26 -8.09 8.68
C ASP A 2 3.89 -7.75 7.23
N LEU A 3 4.91 -7.64 6.38
CA LEU A 3 4.77 -7.29 4.97
C LEU A 3 4.14 -8.42 4.15
N GLU A 4 4.40 -9.68 4.48
CA GLU A 4 3.82 -10.81 3.76
C GLU A 4 2.32 -10.94 4.08
N ALA A 5 1.94 -10.81 5.35
CA ALA A 5 0.54 -10.80 5.76
C ALA A 5 -0.21 -9.60 5.17
N LEU A 6 0.43 -8.41 5.14
CA LEU A 6 -0.12 -7.25 4.46
C LEU A 6 -0.30 -7.53 2.95
N ALA A 7 0.71 -8.05 2.28
CA ALA A 7 0.65 -8.36 0.86
C ALA A 7 -0.44 -9.37 0.52
N GLY A 8 -0.62 -10.41 1.35
CA GLY A 8 -1.70 -11.39 1.21
C GLY A 8 -3.08 -10.72 1.16
N ARG A 9 -3.34 -9.76 2.05
CA ARG A 9 -4.60 -9.00 2.06
C ARG A 9 -4.72 -8.08 0.85
N LEU A 10 -3.63 -7.39 0.50
CA LEU A 10 -3.63 -6.43 -0.60
C LEU A 10 -3.78 -7.09 -1.97
N ARG A 11 -3.40 -8.37 -2.13
CA ARG A 11 -3.61 -9.13 -3.38
C ARG A 11 -5.08 -9.19 -3.79
N ALA A 12 -6.01 -9.13 -2.84
CA ALA A 12 -7.44 -9.06 -3.14
C ALA A 12 -7.87 -7.70 -3.72
N ALA A 13 -7.07 -6.65 -3.50
CA ALA A 13 -7.36 -5.29 -3.96
C ALA A 13 -6.72 -4.95 -5.31
N GLY A 14 -5.72 -5.69 -5.77
CA GLY A 14 -5.04 -5.41 -7.03
C GLY A 14 -3.70 -6.15 -7.18
N GLU A 15 -2.85 -5.60 -8.04
CA GLU A 15 -1.53 -6.18 -8.32
C GLU A 15 -0.59 -5.87 -7.16
N VAL A 16 -0.10 -6.89 -6.46
CA VAL A 16 0.79 -6.71 -5.30
C VAL A 16 2.14 -7.36 -5.51
N LYS A 17 3.19 -6.57 -5.31
CA LYS A 17 4.57 -7.03 -5.21
C LYS A 17 5.03 -6.85 -3.78
N VAL A 18 5.51 -7.93 -3.17
CA VAL A 18 6.08 -7.91 -1.83
C VAL A 18 7.52 -8.38 -1.88
N ASN A 19 8.37 -7.63 -1.20
CA ASN A 19 9.76 -7.93 -0.96
C ASN A 19 10.02 -7.82 0.55
N PRO A 20 11.15 -8.35 1.05
CA PRO A 20 11.52 -8.27 2.48
C PRO A 20 11.55 -6.84 3.04
N TYR A 21 11.72 -5.83 2.18
CA TYR A 21 11.88 -4.43 2.57
C TYR A 21 10.62 -3.57 2.34
N LEU A 22 9.74 -3.98 1.42
CA LEU A 22 8.55 -3.19 1.05
C LEU A 22 7.44 -4.03 0.41
N VAL A 23 6.22 -3.52 0.50
CA VAL A 23 5.03 -3.97 -0.23
C VAL A 23 4.59 -2.87 -1.17
N ARG A 24 4.45 -3.20 -2.45
CA ARG A 24 3.91 -2.34 -3.48
C ARG A 24 2.56 -2.89 -3.93
N LEU A 25 1.52 -2.09 -3.78
CA LEU A 25 0.19 -2.32 -4.34
C LEU A 25 -0.03 -1.39 -5.52
N ARG A 26 -0.49 -1.95 -6.63
CA ARG A 26 -0.98 -1.21 -7.78
C ARG A 26 -2.50 -1.39 -7.87
N ALA A 27 -3.22 -0.30 -7.62
CA ALA A 27 -4.67 -0.24 -7.65
C ALA A 27 -5.09 0.73 -8.77
N GLY A 28 -5.10 0.23 -10.01
CA GLY A 28 -5.40 1.04 -11.20
C GLY A 28 -4.32 2.11 -11.45
N GLU A 29 -4.70 3.38 -11.38
CA GLU A 29 -3.79 4.53 -11.56
C GLU A 29 -3.00 4.88 -10.30
N TYR A 30 -3.32 4.25 -9.17
CA TYR A 30 -2.68 4.51 -7.89
C TYR A 30 -1.62 3.45 -7.56
N GLU A 31 -0.48 3.89 -7.06
CA GLU A 31 0.59 3.05 -6.54
C GLU A 31 0.80 3.32 -5.05
N LEU A 32 0.69 2.31 -4.21
CA LEU A 32 0.96 2.39 -2.78
C LEU A 32 2.19 1.58 -2.45
N ASN A 33 3.26 2.23 -1.99
CA ASN A 33 4.48 1.59 -1.54
C ASN A 33 4.56 1.70 -0.02
N VAL A 34 4.42 0.60 0.69
CA VAL A 34 4.49 0.50 2.15
C VAL A 34 5.82 -0.14 2.53
N PHE A 35 6.59 0.51 3.39
CA PHE A 35 7.88 0.03 3.88
C PHE A 35 7.72 -0.62 5.26
N GLU A 36 8.62 -1.53 5.62
CA GLU A 36 8.61 -2.23 6.92
C GLU A 36 8.59 -1.28 8.13
N HIS A 37 9.21 -0.10 8.00
CA HIS A 37 9.33 0.92 9.03
C HIS A 37 8.11 1.86 9.13
N ALA A 38 6.92 1.40 8.76
CA ALA A 38 5.66 2.15 8.79
C ALA A 38 5.62 3.43 7.94
N ARG A 39 6.55 3.58 6.99
CA ARG A 39 6.47 4.62 5.96
C ARG A 39 5.63 4.11 4.80
N ALA A 40 4.81 4.97 4.22
CA ALA A 40 4.16 4.67 2.96
C ALA A 40 4.24 5.85 2.01
N ILE A 41 4.39 5.54 0.73
CA ILE A 41 4.39 6.48 -0.37
C ILE A 41 3.20 6.13 -1.24
N VAL A 42 2.28 7.08 -1.38
CA VAL A 42 1.17 6.99 -2.34
C VAL A 42 1.57 7.78 -3.58
N ARG A 43 1.43 7.18 -4.76
CA ARG A 43 1.65 7.79 -6.07
C ARG A 43 0.36 7.70 -6.88
N GLY A 44 0.14 8.68 -7.76
CA GLY A 44 -1.05 8.77 -8.60
C GLY A 44 -2.16 9.67 -8.02
N THR A 45 -1.93 10.31 -6.88
CA THR A 45 -2.85 11.33 -6.36
C THR A 45 -2.09 12.48 -5.71
N ASP A 46 -2.56 13.69 -5.98
CA ASP A 46 -2.07 14.93 -5.37
C ASP A 46 -2.99 15.36 -4.20
N ASP A 47 -4.12 14.65 -4.03
CA ASP A 47 -5.08 14.88 -2.97
C ASP A 47 -4.65 14.11 -1.71
N VAL A 48 -4.27 14.88 -0.69
CA VAL A 48 -3.85 14.36 0.62
C VAL A 48 -4.97 13.55 1.30
N GLY A 49 -6.23 13.94 1.12
CA GLY A 49 -7.39 13.22 1.64
C GLY A 49 -7.57 11.86 0.98
N LEU A 50 -7.40 11.78 -0.34
CA LEU A 50 -7.44 10.51 -1.07
C LEU A 50 -6.24 9.63 -0.68
N ALA A 51 -5.03 10.19 -0.60
CA ALA A 51 -3.83 9.48 -0.17
C ALA A 51 -3.99 8.88 1.23
N ARG A 52 -4.50 9.66 2.17
CA ARG A 52 -4.79 9.19 3.54
C ARG A 52 -5.86 8.11 3.57
N SER A 53 -6.89 8.23 2.74
CA SER A 53 -7.96 7.23 2.63
C SER A 53 -7.46 5.91 2.08
N LEU A 54 -6.62 5.94 1.03
CA LEU A 54 -5.97 4.75 0.47
C LEU A 54 -5.06 4.10 1.52
N TYR A 55 -4.23 4.89 2.20
CA TYR A 55 -3.37 4.37 3.27
C TYR A 55 -4.19 3.71 4.39
N ALA A 56 -5.23 4.38 4.89
CA ALA A 56 -6.08 3.82 5.95
C ALA A 56 -6.81 2.55 5.50
N ARG A 57 -7.31 2.52 4.25
CA ARG A 57 -8.01 1.37 3.67
C ARG A 57 -7.12 0.13 3.55
N TYR A 58 -5.84 0.32 3.24
CA TYR A 58 -4.92 -0.77 2.94
C TYR A 58 -4.00 -1.13 4.11
N VAL A 59 -3.64 -0.17 4.96
CA VAL A 59 -2.66 -0.34 6.06
C VAL A 59 -3.31 -0.20 7.45
N GLY A 60 -4.40 0.54 7.59
CA GLY A 60 -5.00 0.94 8.88
C GLY A 60 -5.79 -0.13 9.65
N THR A 61 -5.31 -1.37 9.69
CA THR A 61 -5.83 -2.45 10.56
C THR A 61 -4.74 -2.92 11.50
#